data_AF-A0A9D9RED6-F1
#
_entry.id   AF-A0A9D9RED6-F1
#
_cell.length_a   1.000
_cell.length_b   1.000
_cell.length_c   1.000
_cell.angle_alpha   90.00
_cell.angle_beta   90.00
_cell.angle_gamma   90.00
#
_symmetry.space_group_name_H-M   'P 1'
#
loop_
_entity.id
_entity.type
_entity.pdbx_description
1 polymer ?
#
loop_
_entity_poly.entity_id
_entity_poly.type
_entity_poly.pdbx_seq_one_letter_code
_entity_poly.pdbx_strand_id
1 'polypeptide(L)'
;MKLTQLLLTLSDAEILHLPKDTDVSGVTCDSRQVNPGFVFVAIPGALTDGHLYIEEAIRRGAVAIVVERPQSLDKVAEIKVPNARRALAELSRRFFHYPDLDLFMVGVTATNGKTTTTSMVQHILRSYGIETAVIGSVAYSYGDVRVKSNLTTPESSDLHAMLAEQRDDGVKVVSMEVSSIAEAQYRVYGINYDIVCFLNITPDHMPDHGTFEQYYLEKLKLVERVSEGVPVILNRDDPHVYEARQVTPGDVITISIDHRDVTITADSLKMAGGIPSFKYTVLRPFRTLEGERESGSWQVNLKVAGRHSVYNAMAAITICSYYGIEVE
;
A
#
# COMPACT_ATOMS: atom_id res chain seq x y z
N MET A 1 -20.60 12.64 -7.29
CA MET A 1 -21.49 11.47 -7.57
C MET A 1 -22.64 11.47 -6.57
N LYS A 2 -23.75 10.74 -6.81
CA LYS A 2 -24.86 10.66 -5.84
C LYS A 2 -24.48 9.82 -4.62
N LEU A 3 -25.05 10.15 -3.45
CA LEU A 3 -24.83 9.41 -2.21
C LEU A 3 -25.25 7.95 -2.36
N THR A 4 -26.43 7.67 -2.93
CA THR A 4 -26.89 6.29 -3.17
C THR A 4 -25.90 5.51 -4.04
N GLN A 5 -25.35 6.14 -5.08
CA GLN A 5 -24.34 5.52 -5.95
C GLN A 5 -23.04 5.24 -5.20
N LEU A 6 -22.61 6.13 -4.30
CA LEU A 6 -21.42 5.92 -3.47
C LEU A 6 -21.61 4.74 -2.51
N LEU A 7 -22.78 4.64 -1.86
CA LEU A 7 -23.09 3.60 -0.88
C LEU A 7 -23.16 2.17 -1.46
N LEU A 8 -23.33 2.01 -2.78
CA LEU A 8 -23.32 0.69 -3.44
C LEU A 8 -22.04 -0.12 -3.21
N THR A 9 -20.94 0.52 -2.79
CA THR A 9 -19.69 -0.19 -2.47
C THR A 9 -19.71 -0.89 -1.12
N LEU A 10 -20.65 -0.55 -0.24
CA LEU A 10 -20.74 -1.10 1.11
C LEU A 10 -21.77 -2.24 1.14
N SER A 11 -21.32 -3.47 0.86
CA SER A 11 -22.21 -4.65 0.78
C SER A 11 -22.94 -4.95 2.08
N ASP A 12 -22.32 -4.62 3.22
CA ASP A 12 -22.78 -5.02 4.55
C ASP A 12 -23.35 -3.82 5.34
N ALA A 13 -23.67 -2.71 4.66
CA ALA A 13 -24.20 -1.50 5.28
C ALA A 13 -25.72 -1.55 5.47
N GLU A 14 -26.17 -1.04 6.61
CA GLU A 14 -27.58 -0.84 6.95
C GLU A 14 -27.90 0.67 6.87
N ILE A 15 -28.74 1.07 5.93
CA ILE A 15 -29.19 2.47 5.80
C ILE A 15 -30.32 2.69 6.82
N LEU A 16 -30.00 3.34 7.93
CA LEU A 16 -30.95 3.61 9.01
C LEU A 16 -31.83 4.83 8.71
N HIS A 17 -31.25 5.83 8.06
CA HIS A 17 -31.96 7.03 7.64
C HIS A 17 -31.38 7.58 6.33
N LEU A 18 -32.23 7.99 5.39
CA LEU A 18 -31.83 8.60 4.12
C LEU A 18 -32.85 9.68 3.73
N PRO A 19 -32.68 10.94 4.20
CA PRO A 19 -33.69 11.97 3.99
C PRO A 19 -33.74 12.45 2.53
N LYS A 20 -32.60 12.47 1.84
CA LYS A 20 -32.48 12.87 0.44
C LYS A 20 -31.22 12.27 -0.19
N ASP A 21 -31.33 11.89 -1.47
CA ASP A 21 -30.16 11.55 -2.27
C ASP A 21 -29.49 12.83 -2.80
N THR A 22 -28.30 13.11 -2.29
CA THR A 22 -27.55 14.36 -2.53
C THR A 22 -26.23 14.07 -3.23
N ASP A 23 -25.63 15.10 -3.81
CA ASP A 23 -24.30 14.99 -4.39
C ASP A 23 -23.25 14.98 -3.29
N VAL A 24 -22.33 14.01 -3.37
CA VAL A 24 -21.18 13.90 -2.48
C VAL A 24 -20.00 14.66 -3.08
N SER A 25 -19.35 15.48 -2.26
CA SER A 25 -18.18 16.31 -2.60
C SER A 25 -16.90 15.90 -1.86
N GLY A 26 -16.98 14.95 -0.92
CA GLY A 26 -15.80 14.43 -0.21
C GLY A 26 -16.13 13.31 0.77
N VAL A 27 -15.11 12.60 1.22
CA VAL A 27 -15.20 11.56 2.26
C VAL A 27 -14.06 11.79 3.25
N THR A 28 -14.34 11.83 4.55
CA THR A 28 -13.31 12.01 5.58
C THR A 28 -13.72 11.39 6.92
N CYS A 29 -12.74 11.08 7.77
CA CYS A 29 -12.97 10.75 9.18
C CYS A 29 -12.51 11.86 10.15
N ASP A 30 -12.09 13.03 9.65
CA ASP A 30 -11.72 14.18 10.46
C ASP A 30 -12.83 15.24 10.38
N SER A 31 -13.57 15.44 11.48
CA SER A 31 -14.68 16.40 11.54
C SER A 31 -14.25 17.81 11.15
N ARG A 32 -12.99 18.18 11.41
CA ARG A 32 -12.45 19.52 11.14
C ARG A 32 -12.27 19.78 9.64
N GLN A 33 -12.16 18.72 8.83
CA GLN A 33 -11.99 18.78 7.38
C GLN A 33 -13.31 18.68 6.61
N VAL A 34 -14.43 18.44 7.31
CA VAL A 34 -15.75 18.37 6.69
C VAL A 34 -16.11 19.71 6.05
N ASN A 35 -16.58 19.64 4.81
CA ASN A 35 -17.16 20.74 4.05
C ASN A 35 -18.57 20.35 3.56
N PRO A 36 -19.40 21.29 3.09
CA PRO A 36 -20.72 20.99 2.54
C PRO A 36 -20.69 19.89 1.48
N GLY A 37 -21.47 18.84 1.68
CA GLY A 37 -21.55 17.68 0.77
C GLY A 37 -20.65 16.50 1.14
N PHE A 38 -19.91 16.57 2.26
CA PHE A 38 -19.02 15.48 2.66
C PHE A 38 -19.77 14.34 3.34
N VAL A 39 -19.25 13.13 3.19
CA VAL A 39 -19.56 11.98 4.04
C VAL A 39 -18.55 11.94 5.18
N PHE A 40 -19.03 11.93 6.42
CA PHE A 40 -18.18 11.79 7.61
C PHE A 40 -18.26 10.35 8.14
N VAL A 41 -17.10 9.72 8.32
CA VAL A 41 -17.00 8.36 8.87
C VAL A 41 -16.53 8.43 10.31
N ALA A 42 -17.42 8.12 11.24
CA ALA A 42 -17.17 8.15 12.68
C ALA A 42 -16.41 6.89 13.11
N ILE A 43 -15.08 6.94 13.05
CA ILE A 43 -14.21 5.82 13.44
C ILE A 43 -14.05 5.80 14.98
N PRO A 44 -14.34 4.67 15.66
CA PRO A 44 -13.92 4.49 17.04
C PRO A 44 -12.38 4.38 17.11
N GLY A 45 -11.73 5.32 17.78
CA GLY A 45 -10.27 5.36 17.91
C GLY A 45 -9.79 4.99 19.32
N ALA A 46 -8.49 4.71 19.43
CA ALA A 46 -7.85 4.41 20.72
C ALA A 46 -7.70 5.65 21.61
N LEU A 47 -7.54 6.84 21.02
CA LEU A 47 -7.38 8.12 21.73
C LEU A 47 -8.70 8.88 21.88
N THR A 48 -9.55 8.83 20.86
CA THR A 48 -10.86 9.48 20.85
C THR A 48 -11.84 8.70 19.99
N ASP A 49 -13.12 8.79 20.31
CA ASP A 49 -14.20 8.18 19.55
C ASP A 49 -14.77 9.17 18.54
N GLY A 50 -14.68 8.82 17.24
CA GLY A 50 -15.19 9.64 16.14
C GLY A 50 -16.68 10.01 16.27
N HIS A 51 -17.45 9.19 16.99
CA HIS A 51 -18.88 9.45 17.24
C HIS A 51 -19.11 10.73 18.04
N LEU A 52 -18.15 11.15 18.86
CA LEU A 52 -18.23 12.40 19.63
C LEU A 52 -18.22 13.66 18.76
N TYR A 53 -17.79 13.55 17.50
CA TYR A 53 -17.65 14.69 16.58
C TYR A 53 -18.74 14.76 15.50
N ILE A 54 -19.77 13.92 15.59
CA ILE A 54 -20.86 13.87 14.60
C ILE A 54 -21.59 15.22 14.53
N GLU A 55 -21.90 15.84 15.66
CA GLU A 55 -22.56 17.16 15.67
C GLU A 55 -21.71 18.25 15.01
N GLU A 56 -20.37 18.19 15.14
CA GLU A 56 -19.49 19.10 14.43
C GLU A 56 -19.52 18.85 12.92
N ALA A 57 -19.44 17.59 12.49
CA ALA A 57 -19.51 17.23 11.08
C ALA A 57 -20.83 17.68 10.45
N ILE A 58 -21.96 17.48 11.12
CA ILE A 58 -23.27 17.96 10.66
C ILE A 58 -23.28 19.48 10.54
N ARG A 59 -22.78 20.21 11.55
CA ARG A 59 -22.70 21.69 11.51
C ARG A 59 -21.84 22.20 10.36
N ARG A 60 -20.81 21.46 9.95
CA ARG A 60 -19.92 21.80 8.82
C ARG A 60 -20.49 21.39 7.46
N GLY A 61 -21.64 20.71 7.42
CA GLY A 61 -22.35 20.39 6.20
C GLY A 61 -22.16 18.96 5.69
N ALA A 62 -21.81 18.01 6.57
CA ALA A 62 -21.88 16.60 6.21
C ALA A 62 -23.30 16.22 5.76
N VAL A 63 -23.41 15.49 4.65
CA VAL A 63 -24.69 15.02 4.11
C VAL A 63 -25.02 13.59 4.55
N ALA A 64 -24.01 12.86 4.99
CA ALA A 64 -24.14 11.51 5.51
C ALA A 64 -23.11 11.25 6.61
N ILE A 65 -23.51 10.43 7.58
CA ILE A 65 -22.66 9.96 8.67
C ILE A 65 -22.63 8.44 8.63
N VAL A 66 -21.43 7.87 8.59
CA VAL A 66 -21.19 6.43 8.66
C VAL A 66 -20.75 6.11 10.09
N VAL A 67 -21.45 5.17 10.73
CA VAL A 67 -21.27 4.82 12.15
C VAL A 67 -21.20 3.31 12.34
N GLU A 68 -20.58 2.86 13.43
CA GLU A 68 -20.71 1.47 13.88
C GLU A 68 -21.87 1.29 14.86
N ARG A 69 -22.25 2.39 15.55
CA ARG A 69 -23.32 2.40 16.54
C ARG A 69 -24.39 3.41 16.12
N PRO A 70 -25.67 3.00 16.00
CA PRO A 70 -26.76 3.92 15.70
C PRO A 70 -26.78 5.15 16.61
N GLN A 71 -27.02 6.32 16.04
CA GLN A 71 -27.08 7.62 16.70
C GLN A 71 -28.46 8.29 16.59
N SER A 72 -29.39 7.71 15.82
CA SER A 72 -30.76 8.24 15.62
C SER A 72 -30.76 9.65 15.01
N LEU A 73 -30.01 9.82 13.92
CA LEU A 73 -29.88 11.09 13.19
C LEU A 73 -31.09 11.30 12.27
N ASP A 74 -31.66 12.49 12.31
CA ASP A 74 -32.87 12.87 11.56
C ASP A 74 -32.61 13.91 10.44
N LYS A 75 -31.46 14.60 10.49
CA LYS A 75 -31.12 15.70 9.56
C LYS A 75 -30.26 15.28 8.37
N VAL A 76 -29.53 14.18 8.51
CA VAL A 76 -28.51 13.70 7.56
C VAL A 76 -28.65 12.19 7.39
N ALA A 77 -28.15 11.64 6.29
CA ALA A 77 -28.20 10.19 6.12
C ALA A 77 -27.37 9.50 7.23
N GLU A 78 -27.90 8.41 7.77
CA GLU A 78 -27.24 7.58 8.77
C GLU A 78 -27.03 6.17 8.21
N ILE A 79 -25.77 5.79 8.08
CA ILE A 79 -25.36 4.50 7.52
C ILE A 79 -24.59 3.74 8.59
N LYS A 80 -25.16 2.62 9.02
CA LYS A 80 -24.49 1.74 9.98
C LYS A 80 -23.69 0.70 9.24
N VAL A 81 -22.44 0.50 9.66
CA VAL A 81 -21.52 -0.50 9.10
C VAL A 81 -20.93 -1.34 10.22
N PRO A 82 -20.50 -2.58 9.93
CA PRO A 82 -19.82 -3.42 10.91
C PRO A 82 -18.39 -2.93 11.22
N ASN A 83 -17.76 -2.17 10.31
CA ASN A 83 -16.41 -1.65 10.48
C ASN A 83 -16.26 -0.30 9.75
N ALA A 84 -16.11 0.77 10.52
CA ALA A 84 -16.00 2.13 10.00
C ALA A 84 -14.70 2.36 9.21
N ARG A 85 -13.59 1.73 9.60
CA ARG A 85 -12.30 1.88 8.91
C ARG A 85 -12.32 1.26 7.52
N ARG A 86 -12.87 0.05 7.40
CA ARG A 86 -13.10 -0.61 6.11
C ARG A 86 -14.03 0.24 5.23
N ALA A 87 -15.13 0.73 5.79
CA ALA A 87 -16.06 1.59 5.07
C ALA A 87 -15.40 2.89 4.57
N LEU A 88 -14.52 3.51 5.38
CA LEU A 88 -13.76 4.69 4.95
C LEU A 88 -12.92 4.38 3.70
N ALA A 89 -12.21 3.25 3.69
CA ALA A 89 -11.41 2.84 2.53
C ALA A 89 -12.26 2.58 1.28
N GLU A 90 -13.33 1.79 1.41
CA GLU A 90 -14.23 1.47 0.29
C GLU A 90 -14.91 2.73 -0.29
N LEU A 91 -15.41 3.61 0.58
CA LEU A 91 -16.03 4.88 0.17
C LEU A 91 -15.01 5.81 -0.49
N SER A 92 -13.82 5.96 0.10
CA SER A 92 -12.79 6.86 -0.44
C SER A 92 -12.30 6.37 -1.79
N ARG A 93 -12.01 5.07 -1.92
CA ARG A 93 -11.61 4.45 -3.18
C ARG A 93 -12.63 4.70 -4.29
N ARG A 94 -13.92 4.50 -4.00
CA ARG A 94 -15.00 4.74 -4.97
C ARG A 94 -15.21 6.22 -5.28
N PHE A 95 -15.16 7.08 -4.27
CA PHE A 95 -15.34 8.53 -4.43
C PHE A 95 -14.30 9.11 -5.39
N PHE A 96 -13.04 8.66 -5.28
CA PHE A 96 -11.94 9.07 -6.15
C PHE A 96 -11.85 8.27 -7.46
N HIS A 97 -12.89 7.51 -7.79
CA HIS A 97 -13.00 6.72 -9.03
C HIS A 97 -11.92 5.64 -9.20
N TYR A 98 -11.59 4.92 -8.12
CA TYR A 98 -10.66 3.79 -8.11
C TYR A 98 -9.27 4.14 -8.68
N PRO A 99 -8.57 5.16 -8.13
CA PRO A 99 -7.33 5.66 -8.73
C PRO A 99 -6.21 4.62 -8.76
N ASP A 100 -6.27 3.61 -7.88
CA ASP A 100 -5.36 2.46 -7.86
C ASP A 100 -5.44 1.59 -9.12
N LEU A 101 -6.53 1.66 -9.89
CA LEU A 101 -6.67 0.90 -11.14
C LEU A 101 -6.06 1.63 -12.36
N ASP A 102 -5.78 2.92 -12.23
CA ASP A 102 -5.18 3.76 -13.29
C ASP A 102 -3.66 3.95 -13.11
N LEU A 103 -3.12 3.44 -12.01
CA LEU A 103 -1.72 3.57 -11.59
C LEU A 103 -1.09 2.18 -11.47
N PHE A 104 0.20 2.06 -11.79
CA PHE A 104 0.94 0.85 -11.48
C PHE A 104 1.36 0.85 -10.01
N MET A 105 0.73 0.00 -9.21
CA MET A 105 0.81 -0.01 -7.75
C MET A 105 1.83 -1.05 -7.25
N VAL A 106 2.90 -0.57 -6.61
CA VAL A 106 3.93 -1.41 -5.97
C VAL A 106 3.74 -1.38 -4.45
N GLY A 107 3.47 -2.53 -3.84
CA GLY A 107 3.33 -2.68 -2.39
C GLY A 107 4.56 -3.30 -1.73
N VAL A 108 5.22 -2.61 -0.80
CA VAL A 108 6.39 -3.16 -0.09
C VAL A 108 6.13 -3.26 1.42
N THR A 109 6.17 -4.49 1.95
CA THR A 109 6.17 -4.75 3.39
C THR A 109 7.46 -5.41 3.85
N ALA A 110 7.89 -5.02 5.05
CA ALA A 110 9.02 -5.61 5.77
C ALA A 110 9.03 -5.05 7.20
N THR A 111 9.80 -5.65 8.10
CA THR A 111 10.25 -4.93 9.30
C THR A 111 11.18 -3.80 8.87
N ASN A 112 12.26 -4.13 8.16
CA ASN A 112 13.27 -3.18 7.68
C ASN A 112 13.39 -3.16 6.15
N GLY A 113 13.70 -2.00 5.57
CA GLY A 113 14.02 -1.89 4.13
C GLY A 113 12.88 -1.46 3.21
N LYS A 114 11.66 -1.21 3.73
CA LYS A 114 10.53 -0.67 2.95
C LYS A 114 10.92 0.62 2.21
N THR A 115 11.34 1.63 2.96
CA THR A 115 11.77 2.94 2.43
C THR A 115 12.93 2.80 1.43
N THR A 116 13.94 1.99 1.74
CA THR A 116 15.09 1.81 0.86
C THR A 116 14.67 1.19 -0.47
N THR A 117 13.81 0.17 -0.42
CA THR A 117 13.33 -0.53 -1.62
C THR A 117 12.43 0.37 -2.47
N THR A 118 11.45 1.06 -1.88
CA THR A 118 10.59 2.01 -2.61
C THR A 118 11.39 3.16 -3.22
N SER A 119 12.42 3.65 -2.51
CA SER A 119 13.33 4.69 -3.04
C SER A 119 14.19 4.17 -4.19
N MET A 120 14.68 2.92 -4.13
CA MET A 120 15.43 2.31 -5.22
C MET A 120 14.56 2.09 -6.46
N VAL A 121 13.31 1.62 -6.30
CA VAL A 121 12.34 1.47 -7.39
C VAL A 121 12.11 2.82 -8.07
N GLN A 122 11.79 3.85 -7.29
CA GLN A 122 11.63 5.21 -7.81
C GLN A 122 12.88 5.70 -8.53
N HIS A 123 14.07 5.48 -7.98
CA HIS A 123 15.32 5.94 -8.58
C HIS A 123 15.57 5.30 -9.96
N ILE A 124 15.36 3.99 -10.07
CA ILE A 124 15.51 3.25 -11.33
C ILE A 124 14.48 3.73 -12.35
N LEU A 125 13.20 3.76 -12.00
CA LEU A 125 12.15 4.17 -12.94
C LEU A 125 12.34 5.61 -13.44
N ARG A 126 12.74 6.53 -12.55
CA ARG A 126 13.06 7.91 -12.94
C ARG A 126 14.27 8.03 -13.86
N SER A 127 15.28 7.16 -13.74
CA SER A 127 16.40 7.17 -14.70
C SER A 127 15.98 6.77 -16.11
N TYR A 128 14.83 6.10 -16.24
CA TYR A 128 14.17 5.77 -17.51
C TYR A 128 13.09 6.81 -17.92
N GLY A 129 13.01 7.95 -17.22
CA GLY A 129 12.05 9.02 -17.55
C GLY A 129 10.60 8.71 -17.19
N ILE A 130 10.37 7.70 -16.33
CA ILE A 130 9.01 7.34 -15.89
C ILE A 130 8.63 8.21 -14.70
N GLU A 131 7.45 8.83 -14.78
CA GLU A 131 6.88 9.60 -13.69
C GLU A 131 6.40 8.67 -12.56
N THR A 132 6.93 8.88 -11.37
CA THR A 132 6.68 8.01 -10.22
C THR A 132 6.34 8.80 -8.96
N ALA A 133 5.53 8.19 -8.10
CA ALA A 133 5.32 8.63 -6.73
C ALA A 133 5.85 7.61 -5.71
N VAL A 134 6.21 8.10 -4.52
CA VAL A 134 6.48 7.29 -3.34
C VAL A 134 5.56 7.74 -2.21
N ILE A 135 4.90 6.77 -1.59
CA ILE A 135 4.09 6.96 -0.38
C ILE A 135 4.80 6.18 0.74
N GLY A 136 5.43 6.88 1.68
CA GLY A 136 6.23 6.24 2.70
C GLY A 136 6.57 7.10 3.91
N SER A 137 7.48 6.58 4.73
CA SER A 137 7.83 7.13 6.05
C SER A 137 8.58 8.46 5.98
N VAL A 138 9.31 8.72 4.90
CA VAL A 138 10.14 9.92 4.75
C VAL A 138 9.31 11.10 4.25
N ALA A 139 8.55 10.87 3.19
CA ALA A 139 7.74 11.86 2.53
C ALA A 139 6.72 11.17 1.64
N TYR A 140 5.70 11.93 1.26
CA TYR A 140 4.93 11.67 0.07
C TYR A 140 5.53 12.52 -1.04
N SER A 141 5.99 11.89 -2.11
CA SER A 141 6.74 12.59 -3.17
C SER A 141 6.36 12.12 -4.55
N TYR A 142 6.10 13.06 -5.46
CA TYR A 142 5.84 12.88 -6.89
C TYR A 142 6.28 14.15 -7.61
N GLY A 143 6.84 14.04 -8.83
CA GLY A 143 7.49 15.18 -9.49
C GLY A 143 8.47 15.92 -8.57
N ASP A 144 8.32 17.25 -8.48
CA ASP A 144 9.03 18.16 -7.57
C ASP A 144 8.35 18.32 -6.20
N VAL A 145 7.16 17.73 -6.01
CA VAL A 145 6.40 17.83 -4.76
C VAL A 145 6.98 16.90 -3.71
N ARG A 146 7.19 17.42 -2.51
CA ARG A 146 7.60 16.63 -1.35
C ARG A 146 6.86 17.10 -0.10
N VAL A 147 5.88 16.31 0.33
CA VAL A 147 5.09 16.56 1.54
C VAL A 147 5.65 15.72 2.68
N LYS A 148 5.81 16.33 3.87
CA LYS A 148 6.25 15.61 5.06
C LYS A 148 5.19 14.57 5.44
N SER A 149 5.65 13.32 5.61
CA SER A 149 4.80 12.23 6.04
C SER A 149 4.48 12.33 7.54
N ASN A 150 3.20 12.24 7.90
CA ASN A 150 2.76 12.11 9.30
C ASN A 150 2.66 10.63 9.72
N LEU A 151 2.48 9.73 8.76
CA LEU A 151 2.30 8.30 8.94
C LEU A 151 2.99 7.58 7.79
N THR A 152 3.72 6.48 8.06
CA THR A 152 4.32 5.64 7.01
C THR A 152 3.34 5.31 5.88
N THR A 153 2.09 5.04 6.24
CA THR A 153 0.98 4.87 5.33
C THR A 153 -0.17 5.78 5.78
N PRO A 154 -0.66 6.71 4.93
CA PRO A 154 -1.73 7.65 5.28
C PRO A 154 -3.03 6.95 5.68
N GLU A 155 -3.95 7.67 6.31
CA GLU A 155 -5.34 7.20 6.47
C GLU A 155 -6.00 7.05 5.10
N SER A 156 -6.96 6.12 4.98
CA SER A 156 -7.51 5.71 3.67
C SER A 156 -8.14 6.85 2.86
N SER A 157 -8.79 7.83 3.51
CA SER A 157 -9.31 9.02 2.80
C SER A 157 -8.20 9.85 2.16
N ASP A 158 -7.12 10.09 2.90
CA ASP A 158 -5.99 10.89 2.43
C ASP A 158 -5.21 10.12 1.37
N LEU A 159 -5.03 8.81 1.57
CA LEU A 159 -4.34 7.93 0.63
C LEU A 159 -5.04 7.93 -0.74
N HIS A 160 -6.35 7.71 -0.79
CA HIS A 160 -7.05 7.71 -2.08
C HIS A 160 -7.12 9.09 -2.71
N ALA A 161 -7.16 10.18 -1.92
CA ALA A 161 -7.06 11.54 -2.45
C ALA A 161 -5.70 11.78 -3.11
N MET A 162 -4.62 11.36 -2.45
CA MET A 162 -3.26 11.47 -2.98
C MET A 162 -3.05 10.62 -4.25
N LEU A 163 -3.60 9.40 -4.29
CA LEU A 163 -3.53 8.56 -5.48
C LEU A 163 -4.29 9.20 -6.65
N ALA A 164 -5.46 9.79 -6.39
CA ALA A 164 -6.22 10.50 -7.42
C ALA A 164 -5.46 11.70 -7.97
N GLU A 165 -4.85 12.51 -7.09
CA GLU A 165 -4.01 13.64 -7.49
C GLU A 165 -2.83 13.17 -8.35
N GLN A 166 -2.13 12.11 -7.93
CA GLN A 166 -1.00 11.54 -8.67
C GLN A 166 -1.40 11.01 -10.05
N ARG A 167 -2.55 10.34 -10.15
CA ARG A 167 -3.13 9.92 -11.43
C ARG A 167 -3.38 11.12 -12.34
N ASP A 168 -4.03 12.15 -11.80
CA ASP A 168 -4.42 13.35 -12.55
C ASP A 168 -3.19 14.15 -13.01
N ASP A 169 -2.09 14.10 -12.23
CA ASP A 169 -0.77 14.67 -12.56
C ASP A 169 0.08 13.79 -13.49
N GLY A 170 -0.45 12.65 -13.94
CA GLY A 170 0.19 11.80 -14.95
C GLY A 170 1.25 10.84 -14.42
N VAL A 171 1.34 10.63 -13.10
CA VAL A 171 2.17 9.59 -12.49
C VAL A 171 1.80 8.22 -13.08
N LYS A 172 2.81 7.39 -13.33
CA LYS A 172 2.63 6.03 -13.88
C LYS A 172 2.81 4.94 -12.84
N VAL A 173 3.74 5.12 -11.91
CA VAL A 173 4.09 4.12 -10.89
C VAL A 173 4.04 4.72 -9.51
N VAL A 174 3.33 4.08 -8.58
CA VAL A 174 3.34 4.44 -7.16
C VAL A 174 4.00 3.32 -6.36
N SER A 175 5.11 3.65 -5.70
CA SER A 175 5.77 2.77 -4.73
C SER A 175 5.32 3.09 -3.31
N MET A 176 4.61 2.17 -2.69
CA MET A 176 4.02 2.37 -1.37
C MET A 176 4.63 1.47 -0.30
N GLU A 177 5.03 2.08 0.82
CA GLU A 177 5.37 1.37 2.04
C GLU A 177 4.07 0.90 2.74
N VAL A 178 3.88 -0.40 2.83
CA VAL A 178 2.73 -1.01 3.50
C VAL A 178 3.16 -1.43 4.91
N SER A 179 2.77 -0.64 5.91
CA SER A 179 3.03 -0.96 7.32
C SER A 179 2.00 -1.96 7.86
N SER A 180 2.39 -2.76 8.86
CA SER A 180 1.45 -3.68 9.53
C SER A 180 0.32 -2.93 10.25
N ILE A 181 0.59 -1.70 10.71
CA ILE A 181 -0.43 -0.83 11.31
C ILE A 181 -1.46 -0.40 10.24
N ALA A 182 -1.02 -0.11 9.01
CA ALA A 182 -1.93 0.24 7.93
C ALA A 182 -2.87 -0.90 7.57
N GLU A 183 -2.35 -2.14 7.53
CA GLU A 183 -3.15 -3.35 7.33
C GLU A 183 -4.13 -3.58 8.49
N ALA A 184 -3.65 -3.50 9.73
CA ALA A 184 -4.48 -3.66 10.93
C ALA A 184 -5.61 -2.63 11.01
N GLN A 185 -5.37 -1.42 10.50
CA GLN A 185 -6.32 -0.32 10.50
C GLN A 185 -7.06 -0.13 9.17
N TYR A 186 -6.98 -1.09 8.25
CA TYR A 186 -7.69 -1.06 6.95
C TYR A 186 -7.35 0.15 6.07
N ARG A 187 -6.23 0.85 6.31
CA ARG A 187 -5.87 2.08 5.57
C ARG A 187 -5.58 1.80 4.10
N VAL A 188 -5.07 0.61 3.80
CA VAL A 188 -4.76 0.12 2.44
C VAL A 188 -5.79 -0.88 1.93
N TYR A 189 -6.94 -0.99 2.60
CA TYR A 189 -7.95 -1.98 2.25
C TYR A 189 -8.50 -1.73 0.86
N GLY A 190 -8.54 -2.78 0.05
CA GLY A 190 -9.11 -2.75 -1.30
C GLY A 190 -8.19 -2.16 -2.37
N ILE A 191 -6.99 -1.68 -2.04
CA ILE A 191 -6.01 -1.26 -3.04
C ILE A 191 -5.62 -2.47 -3.90
N ASN A 192 -5.71 -2.32 -5.22
CA ASN A 192 -5.17 -3.29 -6.15
C ASN A 192 -3.67 -3.04 -6.34
N TYR A 193 -2.85 -4.07 -6.18
CA TYR A 193 -1.41 -3.98 -6.40
C TYR A 193 -1.05 -4.80 -7.64
N ASP A 194 -0.20 -4.24 -8.50
CA ASP A 194 0.32 -4.93 -9.68
C ASP A 194 1.54 -5.79 -9.35
N ILE A 195 2.22 -5.48 -8.25
CA ILE A 195 3.30 -6.29 -7.68
C ILE A 195 3.50 -5.97 -6.21
N VAL A 196 3.75 -7.00 -5.41
CA VAL A 196 4.04 -6.84 -3.97
C VAL A 196 5.37 -7.49 -3.59
N CYS A 197 5.99 -6.99 -2.52
CA CYS A 197 7.23 -7.51 -1.99
C CYS A 197 7.18 -7.64 -0.48
N PHE A 198 7.53 -8.82 0.03
CA PHE A 198 7.75 -9.09 1.44
C PHE A 198 9.22 -9.48 1.64
N LEU A 199 10.00 -8.61 2.30
CA LEU A 199 11.47 -8.74 2.36
C LEU A 199 12.01 -9.44 3.60
N ASN A 200 11.47 -9.13 4.77
CA ASN A 200 11.92 -9.67 6.04
C ASN A 200 10.88 -9.39 7.12
N ILE A 201 10.92 -10.19 8.17
CA ILE A 201 10.18 -9.94 9.38
C ILE A 201 10.99 -10.34 10.63
N THR A 202 11.14 -9.38 11.53
CA THR A 202 11.72 -9.56 12.87
C THR A 202 10.81 -8.91 13.91
N PRO A 203 10.84 -9.33 15.19
CA PRO A 203 10.02 -8.71 16.23
C PRO A 203 10.17 -7.18 16.28
N ASP A 204 9.05 -6.48 16.07
CA ASP A 204 8.93 -5.03 16.10
C ASP A 204 7.45 -4.63 16.29
N HIS A 205 7.17 -3.41 16.77
CA HIS A 205 5.80 -2.91 17.02
C HIS A 205 4.92 -3.77 17.96
N MET A 206 5.53 -4.51 18.91
CA MET A 206 4.77 -5.35 19.86
C MET A 206 3.70 -4.59 20.68
N PRO A 207 3.87 -3.32 21.08
CA PRO A 207 2.81 -2.58 21.76
C PRO A 207 1.53 -2.42 20.95
N ASP A 208 1.63 -2.39 19.61
CA ASP A 208 0.48 -2.25 18.71
C ASP A 208 -0.17 -3.60 18.39
N HIS A 209 0.63 -4.67 18.27
CA HIS A 209 0.17 -5.98 17.78
C HIS A 209 -0.03 -7.02 18.89
N GLY A 210 0.50 -6.80 20.08
CA GLY A 210 0.47 -7.72 21.21
C GLY A 210 1.45 -8.90 21.09
N THR A 211 1.45 -9.60 19.95
CA THR A 211 2.34 -10.75 19.69
C THR A 211 3.06 -10.65 18.35
N PHE A 212 4.18 -11.36 18.22
CA PHE A 212 4.89 -11.49 16.94
C PHE A 212 4.06 -12.20 15.88
N GLU A 213 3.27 -13.19 16.28
CA GLU A 213 2.35 -13.90 15.40
C GLU A 213 1.31 -12.95 14.81
N GLN A 214 0.67 -12.11 15.63
CA GLN A 214 -0.28 -11.11 15.13
C GLN A 214 0.41 -10.12 14.18
N TYR A 215 1.61 -9.63 14.55
CA TYR A 215 2.39 -8.75 13.68
C TYR A 215 2.71 -9.38 12.32
N TYR A 216 3.05 -10.68 12.30
CA TYR A 216 3.27 -11.44 11.07
C TYR A 216 2.00 -11.57 10.26
N LEU A 217 0.88 -11.97 10.88
CA LEU A 217 -0.42 -12.10 10.22
C LEU A 217 -0.87 -10.77 9.59
N GLU A 218 -0.63 -9.63 10.26
CA GLU A 218 -0.93 -8.32 9.68
C GLU A 218 -0.12 -8.00 8.43
N LYS A 219 1.15 -8.41 8.35
CA LYS A 219 1.96 -8.24 7.14
C LYS A 219 1.60 -9.22 6.04
N LEU A 220 1.21 -10.44 6.43
CA LEU A 220 0.85 -11.52 5.53
C LEU A 220 -0.36 -11.14 4.65
N LYS A 221 -1.28 -10.34 5.19
CA LYS A 221 -2.44 -9.80 4.46
C LYS A 221 -2.09 -9.15 3.12
N LEU A 222 -0.94 -8.47 3.01
CA LEU A 222 -0.52 -7.84 1.75
C LEU A 222 -0.36 -8.87 0.63
N VAL A 223 0.20 -10.04 0.93
CA VAL A 223 0.47 -11.09 -0.07
C VAL A 223 -0.69 -12.07 -0.20
N GLU A 224 -1.54 -12.22 0.82
CA GLU A 224 -2.76 -13.04 0.77
C GLU A 224 -3.86 -12.43 -0.09
N ARG A 225 -3.92 -11.09 -0.14
CA ARG A 225 -5.01 -10.34 -0.80
C ARG A 225 -4.71 -9.94 -2.24
N VAL A 226 -3.55 -10.29 -2.79
CA VAL A 226 -3.26 -10.05 -4.20
C VAL A 226 -4.19 -10.88 -5.09
N SER A 227 -4.40 -10.43 -6.32
CA SER A 227 -5.13 -11.22 -7.32
C SER A 227 -4.26 -12.35 -7.86
N GLU A 228 -4.89 -13.40 -8.39
CA GLU A 228 -4.18 -14.48 -9.09
C GLU A 228 -3.33 -13.93 -10.25
N GLY A 229 -2.10 -14.43 -10.39
CA GLY A 229 -1.15 -13.98 -11.42
C GLY A 229 -0.43 -12.65 -11.12
N VAL A 230 -0.75 -11.96 -10.02
CA VAL A 230 0.04 -10.81 -9.56
C VAL A 230 1.36 -11.31 -8.96
N PRO A 231 2.53 -10.79 -9.37
CA PRO A 231 3.79 -11.24 -8.81
C PRO A 231 3.97 -10.87 -7.34
N VAL A 232 4.52 -11.83 -6.59
CA VAL A 232 4.82 -11.68 -5.16
C VAL A 232 6.29 -12.01 -4.92
N ILE A 233 7.07 -10.96 -4.63
CA ILE A 233 8.49 -11.11 -4.32
C ILE A 233 8.66 -11.52 -2.86
N LEU A 234 9.20 -12.71 -2.63
CA LEU A 234 9.48 -13.25 -1.30
C LEU A 234 10.98 -13.46 -1.11
N ASN A 235 11.52 -12.94 -0.02
CA ASN A 235 12.88 -13.26 0.39
C ASN A 235 12.94 -14.64 1.05
N ARG A 236 13.65 -15.57 0.42
CA ARG A 236 13.80 -16.93 0.93
C ARG A 236 14.71 -17.03 2.16
N ASP A 237 15.63 -16.09 2.33
CA ASP A 237 16.58 -16.12 3.46
C ASP A 237 15.89 -15.81 4.81
N ASP A 238 14.64 -15.32 4.77
CA ASP A 238 13.77 -15.18 5.92
C ASP A 238 12.72 -16.31 5.91
N PRO A 239 12.78 -17.27 6.85
CA PRO A 239 11.87 -18.41 6.85
C PRO A 239 10.39 -18.04 6.95
N HIS A 240 10.03 -17.01 7.72
CA HIS A 240 8.64 -16.59 7.88
C HIS A 240 8.11 -15.99 6.58
N VAL A 241 8.91 -15.13 5.94
CA VAL A 241 8.56 -14.57 4.63
C VAL A 241 8.47 -15.67 3.57
N TYR A 242 9.39 -16.62 3.58
CA TYR A 242 9.40 -17.69 2.59
C TYR A 242 8.12 -18.54 2.67
N GLU A 243 7.63 -18.84 3.88
CA GLU A 243 6.39 -19.60 4.10
C GLU A 243 5.13 -18.88 3.60
N ALA A 244 5.17 -17.57 3.38
CA ALA A 244 4.06 -16.84 2.78
C ALA A 244 3.67 -17.33 1.36
N ARG A 245 4.58 -18.06 0.69
CA ARG A 245 4.28 -18.74 -0.60
C ARG A 245 3.13 -19.75 -0.52
N GLN A 246 2.79 -20.22 0.67
CA GLN A 246 1.72 -21.22 0.88
C GLN A 246 0.32 -20.60 0.89
N VAL A 247 0.22 -19.29 1.12
CA VAL A 247 -1.06 -18.60 1.31
C VAL A 247 -1.35 -17.55 0.24
N THR A 248 -0.33 -17.10 -0.49
CA THR A 248 -0.52 -16.15 -1.58
C THR A 248 -1.11 -16.85 -2.81
N PRO A 249 -2.15 -16.27 -3.45
CA PRO A 249 -2.63 -16.73 -4.75
C PRO A 249 -1.80 -16.16 -5.93
N GLY A 250 -0.85 -15.27 -5.66
CA GLY A 250 -0.03 -14.63 -6.68
C GLY A 250 1.14 -15.47 -7.18
N ASP A 251 1.78 -15.00 -8.25
CA ASP A 251 2.92 -15.67 -8.87
C ASP A 251 4.19 -15.40 -8.05
N VAL A 252 4.70 -16.43 -7.37
CA VAL A 252 5.82 -16.27 -6.45
C VAL A 252 7.16 -16.10 -7.18
N ILE A 253 7.81 -14.95 -6.94
CA ILE A 253 9.20 -14.67 -7.34
C ILE A 253 10.08 -14.72 -6.09
N THR A 254 11.02 -15.65 -6.02
CA THR A 254 11.91 -15.77 -4.85
C THR A 254 13.24 -15.09 -5.08
N ILE A 255 13.68 -14.29 -4.10
CA ILE A 255 15.02 -13.71 -4.04
C ILE A 255 15.81 -14.33 -2.88
N SER A 256 17.12 -14.48 -3.03
CA SER A 256 17.98 -14.98 -1.96
C SER A 256 19.46 -14.68 -2.22
N ILE A 257 20.23 -14.45 -1.15
CA ILE A 257 21.69 -14.43 -1.21
C ILE A 257 22.25 -15.83 -0.92
N ASP A 258 21.63 -16.57 0.00
CA ASP A 258 22.18 -17.80 0.58
C ASP A 258 21.72 -19.11 -0.08
N HIS A 259 20.68 -19.06 -0.90
CA HIS A 259 20.08 -20.19 -1.62
C HIS A 259 20.20 -20.04 -3.14
N ARG A 260 20.07 -21.15 -3.87
CA ARG A 260 20.14 -21.21 -5.35
C ARG A 260 18.93 -21.87 -5.99
N ASP A 261 18.06 -22.48 -5.21
CA ASP A 261 16.77 -22.97 -5.65
C ASP A 261 15.69 -21.89 -5.55
N VAL A 262 16.00 -20.73 -6.14
CA VAL A 262 15.20 -19.50 -6.16
C VAL A 262 15.05 -18.97 -7.58
N THR A 263 14.19 -17.98 -7.77
CA THR A 263 14.05 -17.27 -9.05
C THR A 263 15.29 -16.40 -9.31
N ILE A 264 15.74 -15.66 -8.29
CA ILE A 264 16.81 -14.67 -8.40
C ILE A 264 17.80 -14.83 -7.24
N THR A 265 19.09 -14.70 -7.54
CA THR A 265 20.14 -14.71 -6.51
C THR A 265 21.15 -13.58 -6.69
N ALA A 266 21.91 -13.30 -5.62
CA ALA A 266 23.11 -12.47 -5.66
C ALA A 266 24.36 -13.35 -5.73
N ASP A 267 25.00 -13.40 -6.90
CA ASP A 267 26.27 -14.11 -7.09
C ASP A 267 27.47 -13.18 -6.92
N SER A 268 28.63 -13.77 -6.62
CA SER A 268 29.91 -13.03 -6.54
C SER A 268 29.85 -11.80 -5.61
N LEU A 269 29.06 -11.86 -4.54
CA LEU A 269 28.91 -10.77 -3.58
C LEU A 269 30.26 -10.43 -2.93
N LYS A 270 30.69 -9.19 -3.11
CA LYS A 270 31.88 -8.59 -2.50
C LYS A 270 31.46 -7.41 -1.65
N MET A 271 32.14 -7.23 -0.52
CA MET A 271 31.93 -6.10 0.38
C MET A 271 33.23 -5.29 0.45
N ALA A 272 33.23 -4.07 -0.08
CA ALA A 272 34.37 -3.15 0.01
C ALA A 272 33.99 -1.97 0.90
N GLY A 273 34.64 -1.81 2.06
CA GLY A 273 34.29 -0.76 3.02
C GLY A 273 32.83 -0.83 3.49
N GLY A 274 32.23 -2.02 3.49
CA GLY A 274 30.80 -2.22 3.82
C GLY A 274 29.83 -1.95 2.68
N ILE A 275 30.30 -1.53 1.51
CA ILE A 275 29.48 -1.31 0.31
C ILE A 275 29.47 -2.59 -0.55
N PRO A 276 28.30 -3.14 -0.89
CA PRO A 276 28.18 -4.36 -1.68
C PRO A 276 28.32 -4.10 -3.19
N SER A 277 28.99 -5.04 -3.84
CA SER A 277 29.03 -5.24 -5.29
C SER A 277 28.73 -6.71 -5.56
N PHE A 278 27.78 -7.02 -6.43
CA PHE A 278 27.31 -8.38 -6.67
C PHE A 278 26.77 -8.51 -8.09
N LYS A 279 26.56 -9.73 -8.56
CA LYS A 279 25.80 -10.00 -9.76
C LYS A 279 24.36 -10.32 -9.40
N TYR A 280 23.41 -9.53 -9.90
CA TYR A 280 22.00 -9.89 -9.90
C TYR A 280 21.82 -10.98 -10.95
N THR A 281 21.51 -12.21 -10.52
CA THR A 281 21.39 -13.37 -11.41
C THR A 281 19.97 -13.90 -11.39
N VAL A 282 19.32 -13.94 -12.55
CA VAL A 282 18.02 -14.60 -12.76
C VAL A 282 18.30 -16.06 -13.09
N LEU A 283 17.98 -16.96 -12.16
CA LEU A 283 18.18 -18.41 -12.30
C LEU A 283 16.98 -19.09 -12.96
N ARG A 284 15.78 -18.54 -12.79
CA ARG A 284 14.55 -19.01 -13.44
C ARG A 284 13.85 -17.82 -14.10
N PRO A 285 13.46 -17.90 -15.38
CA PRO A 285 12.71 -16.83 -16.02
C PRO A 285 11.41 -16.51 -15.28
N PHE A 286 10.95 -15.28 -15.42
CA PHE A 286 9.66 -14.85 -14.86
C PHE A 286 8.97 -13.86 -15.80
N ARG A 287 7.64 -13.88 -15.78
CA ARG A 287 6.80 -12.98 -16.60
C ARG A 287 7.06 -11.51 -16.23
N THR A 288 6.99 -10.64 -17.22
CA THR A 288 7.00 -9.18 -17.11
C THR A 288 5.81 -8.60 -17.88
N LEU A 289 5.56 -7.30 -17.78
CA LEU A 289 4.54 -6.63 -18.59
C LEU A 289 4.88 -6.64 -20.09
N GLU A 290 6.17 -6.64 -20.43
CA GLU A 290 6.68 -6.58 -21.81
C GLU A 290 7.07 -7.96 -22.38
N GLY A 291 6.78 -9.05 -21.66
CA GLY A 291 7.12 -10.41 -22.08
C GLY A 291 7.67 -11.26 -20.93
N GLU A 292 8.87 -11.81 -21.09
CA GLU A 292 9.53 -12.65 -20.10
C GLU A 292 10.95 -12.15 -19.81
N ARG A 293 11.34 -12.12 -18.54
CA ARG A 293 12.73 -11.87 -18.14
C ARG A 293 13.47 -13.19 -18.18
N GLU A 294 14.30 -13.35 -19.20
CA GLU A 294 15.15 -14.51 -19.39
C GLU A 294 16.23 -14.65 -18.32
N SER A 295 16.78 -15.86 -18.20
CA SER A 295 17.95 -16.12 -17.36
C SER A 295 19.16 -15.29 -17.79
N GLY A 296 19.85 -14.71 -16.82
CA GLY A 296 20.99 -13.83 -17.08
C GLY A 296 21.66 -13.37 -15.79
N SER A 297 22.75 -12.64 -15.92
CA SER A 297 23.53 -12.17 -14.78
C SER A 297 24.14 -10.80 -15.07
N TRP A 298 23.79 -9.81 -14.24
CA TRP A 298 24.13 -8.40 -14.44
C TRP A 298 24.90 -7.87 -13.23
N GLN A 299 25.96 -7.08 -13.49
CA GLN A 299 26.79 -6.52 -12.44
C GLN A 299 26.08 -5.33 -11.77
N VAL A 300 25.87 -5.42 -10.47
CA VAL A 300 25.28 -4.36 -9.64
C VAL A 300 26.33 -3.82 -8.67
N ASN A 301 26.45 -2.49 -8.62
CA ASN A 301 27.34 -1.80 -7.67
C ASN A 301 26.50 -0.81 -6.87
N LEU A 302 26.32 -1.07 -5.58
CA LEU A 302 25.54 -0.17 -4.73
C LEU A 302 26.40 0.99 -4.24
N LYS A 303 25.72 2.08 -3.86
CA LYS A 303 26.32 3.23 -3.15
C LYS A 303 25.88 3.31 -1.68
N VAL A 304 25.15 2.29 -1.23
CA VAL A 304 24.63 2.17 0.12
C VAL A 304 25.27 0.96 0.79
N ALA A 305 25.62 1.09 2.07
CA ALA A 305 26.29 0.03 2.80
C ALA A 305 25.33 -1.05 3.29
N GLY A 306 25.92 -2.21 3.64
CA GLY A 306 25.25 -3.28 4.38
C GLY A 306 24.71 -4.38 3.48
N ARG A 307 24.83 -5.62 3.95
CA ARG A 307 24.32 -6.81 3.25
C ARG A 307 22.80 -6.76 3.01
N HIS A 308 22.05 -6.17 3.94
CA HIS A 308 20.59 -6.02 3.80
C HIS A 308 20.19 -5.17 2.58
N SER A 309 21.07 -4.25 2.13
CA SER A 309 20.82 -3.44 0.93
C SER A 309 20.83 -4.25 -0.36
N VAL A 310 21.46 -5.43 -0.37
CA VAL A 310 21.44 -6.36 -1.50
C VAL A 310 20.03 -6.91 -1.73
N TYR A 311 19.30 -7.29 -0.67
CA TYR A 311 17.90 -7.73 -0.81
C TYR A 311 17.01 -6.61 -1.34
N ASN A 312 17.16 -5.40 -0.81
CA ASN A 312 16.41 -4.23 -1.27
C ASN A 312 16.67 -3.97 -2.77
N ALA A 313 17.93 -4.05 -3.20
CA ALA A 313 18.31 -3.85 -4.59
C ALA A 313 17.80 -4.97 -5.50
N MET A 314 17.91 -6.24 -5.09
CA MET A 314 17.35 -7.37 -5.85
C MET A 314 15.84 -7.19 -6.03
N ALA A 315 15.10 -6.87 -4.96
CA ALA A 315 13.67 -6.62 -5.05
C ALA A 315 13.34 -5.42 -5.96
N ALA A 316 14.06 -4.30 -5.82
CA ALA A 316 13.83 -3.11 -6.65
C ALA A 316 14.10 -3.37 -8.13
N ILE A 317 15.19 -4.06 -8.47
CA ILE A 317 15.50 -4.47 -9.85
C ILE A 317 14.42 -5.41 -10.38
N THR A 318 13.97 -6.37 -9.57
CA THR A 318 12.89 -7.30 -9.95
C THR A 318 11.59 -6.56 -10.25
N ILE A 319 11.21 -5.60 -9.40
CA ILE A 319 10.01 -4.77 -9.59
C ILE A 319 10.09 -3.98 -10.89
N CYS A 320 11.23 -3.31 -11.13
CA CYS A 320 11.42 -2.53 -12.35
C CYS A 320 11.48 -3.43 -13.58
N SER A 321 12.10 -4.60 -13.48
CA SER A 321 12.12 -5.59 -14.54
C SER A 321 10.73 -6.12 -14.86
N TYR A 322 9.89 -6.37 -13.85
CA TYR A 322 8.50 -6.76 -14.06
C TYR A 322 7.72 -5.66 -14.80
N TYR A 323 7.95 -4.39 -14.44
CA TYR A 323 7.36 -3.24 -15.11
C TYR A 323 7.79 -3.10 -16.59
N GLY A 324 8.91 -3.71 -17.00
CA GLY A 324 9.43 -3.64 -18.38
C GLY A 324 10.77 -2.93 -18.53
N ILE A 325 11.48 -2.66 -17.43
CA ILE A 325 12.81 -2.06 -17.47
C ILE A 325 13.88 -3.13 -17.68
N GLU A 326 14.78 -2.87 -18.63
CA GLU A 326 15.99 -3.68 -18.81
C GLU A 326 16.99 -3.48 -17.65
N VAL A 327 17.68 -4.56 -17.28
CA VAL A 327 18.60 -4.54 -16.12
C VAL A 327 19.94 -3.87 -16.46
N GLU A 328 20.26 -3.75 -17.75
CA GLU A 328 21.52 -3.21 -18.29
C GLU A 328 21.74 -1.72 -18.00
#